data_AF-A0A929JY42-F1
#
_entry.id   AF-A0A929JY42-F1
#
_cell.length_a   1.000
_cell.length_b   1.000
_cell.length_c   1.000
_cell.angle_alpha   90.00
_cell.angle_beta   90.00
_cell.angle_gamma   90.00
#
_symmetry.space_group_name_H-M   'P 1'
#
loop_
_entity.id
_entity.type
_entity.pdbx_description
1 polymer ?
#
loop_
_entity_poly.entity_id
_entity_poly.type
_entity_poly.pdbx_seq_one_letter_code
_entity_poly.pdbx_strand_id
1 'polypeptide(L)' 'MKKNYLDVTEFIRSIQRAEGNPDCFRRAHGYCDRLDCAWREYCLEEPHGLHMNGNNTHEENSGISLQFG' A
#
# COMPACT_ATOMS: atom_id res chain seq x y z
N MET A 1 17.70 -18.89 -23.80
CA MET A 1 16.73 -19.51 -22.89
C MET A 1 15.80 -18.45 -22.34
N LYS A 2 14.47 -18.59 -22.51
CA LYS A 2 13.50 -17.77 -21.78
C LYS A 2 13.45 -18.28 -20.34
N LYS A 3 13.64 -17.40 -19.37
CA LYS A 3 13.46 -17.74 -17.95
C LYS A 3 11.95 -17.76 -17.68
N ASN A 4 11.43 -18.92 -17.29
CA ASN A 4 10.05 -19.06 -16.81
C ASN A 4 10.03 -18.66 -15.34
N TYR A 5 9.88 -17.35 -15.10
CA TYR A 5 9.64 -16.88 -13.75
C TYR A 5 8.21 -17.17 -13.35
N LEU A 6 8.04 -17.62 -12.12
CA LEU A 6 6.74 -17.86 -11.53
C LEU A 6 6.05 -16.50 -11.34
N ASP A 7 4.81 -16.36 -11.81
CA ASP A 7 4.02 -15.18 -11.49
C ASP A 7 3.62 -15.27 -10.01
N VAL A 8 4.40 -14.60 -9.16
CA VAL A 8 4.18 -14.53 -7.71
C VAL A 8 2.78 -13.99 -7.40
N THR A 9 2.23 -13.13 -8.25
CA THR A 9 0.88 -12.59 -8.08
C THR A 9 -0.15 -13.69 -8.24
N GLU A 10 -0.06 -14.47 -9.31
CA GLU A 10 -0.97 -15.58 -9.55
C GLU A 10 -0.83 -16.66 -8.46
N PHE A 11 0.41 -16.93 -8.05
CA PHE A 11 0.71 -17.91 -7.01
C PHE A 11 0.11 -17.54 -5.65
N ILE A 12 0.33 -16.32 -5.16
CA ILE A 12 -0.24 -15.86 -3.88
C ILE A 12 -1.78 -15.86 -3.94
N ARG A 13 -2.35 -15.40 -5.06
CA ARG A 13 -3.81 -15.43 -5.26
C ARG A 13 -4.37 -16.86 -5.26
N SER A 14 -3.59 -17.84 -5.74
CA SER A 14 -3.99 -19.25 -5.69
C SER A 14 -4.07 -19.77 -4.25
N ILE A 15 -3.14 -19.35 -3.38
CA ILE A 15 -3.15 -19.70 -1.95
C ILE A 15 -4.37 -19.09 -1.27
N GLN A 16 -4.63 -17.78 -1.48
CA GLN A 16 -5.80 -17.11 -0.91
C GLN A 16 -7.12 -17.84 -1.25
N ARG A 17 -7.30 -18.25 -2.52
CA ARG A 17 -8.49 -19.03 -2.92
C ARG A 17 -8.55 -20.42 -2.28
N ALA A 18 -7.41 -21.10 -2.16
CA ALA A 18 -7.34 -22.42 -1.53
C ALA A 18 -7.70 -22.37 -0.03
N GLU A 19 -7.43 -21.25 0.63
CA GLU A 19 -7.83 -20.98 2.02
C GLU A 19 -9.28 -20.49 2.15
N GLY A 20 -10.02 -20.30 1.05
CA GLY A 20 -11.36 -19.72 1.04
C GLY A 20 -11.39 -18.20 1.24
N ASN A 21 -10.25 -17.53 1.11
CA ASN A 21 -10.10 -16.09 1.24
C ASN A 21 -10.27 -15.38 -0.13
N PRO A 22 -10.72 -14.11 -0.15
CA PRO A 22 -10.67 -13.28 -1.35
C PRO A 22 -9.24 -13.13 -1.90
N ASP A 23 -9.07 -13.12 -3.23
CA ASP A 23 -7.76 -13.05 -3.88
C ASP A 23 -7.25 -11.61 -4.08
N CYS A 24 -7.24 -10.86 -2.96
CA CYS A 24 -7.04 -9.41 -2.92
C CYS A 24 -5.59 -8.93 -3.11
N PHE A 25 -4.61 -9.84 -3.18
CA PHE A 25 -3.19 -9.48 -3.36
C PHE A 25 -2.98 -8.60 -4.61
N ARG A 26 -2.42 -7.40 -4.44
CA ARG A 26 -2.19 -6.40 -5.50
C ARG A 26 -3.43 -6.07 -6.37
N ARG A 27 -4.63 -6.17 -5.79
CA ARG A 27 -5.92 -5.79 -6.42
C ARG A 27 -6.71 -4.83 -5.56
N ALA A 28 -6.44 -4.83 -4.26
CA ALA A 28 -7.13 -3.97 -3.32
C ALA A 28 -6.79 -2.50 -3.64
N HIS A 29 -7.76 -1.78 -4.19
CA HIS A 29 -7.67 -0.35 -4.42
C HIS A 29 -7.83 0.39 -3.08
N GLY A 30 -6.87 0.20 -2.17
CA GLY A 30 -6.91 0.75 -0.81
C GLY A 30 -7.87 0.04 0.15
N TYR A 31 -8.43 -1.12 -0.22
CA TYR A 31 -9.42 -1.82 0.61
C TYR A 31 -9.17 -3.33 0.71
N CYS A 32 -8.96 -3.82 1.93
CA CYS A 32 -8.83 -5.23 2.28
C CYS A 32 -9.63 -5.51 3.56
N ASP A 33 -10.74 -6.24 3.41
CA ASP A 33 -11.79 -6.48 4.42
C ASP A 33 -11.30 -7.41 5.54
N ARG A 34 -10.24 -8.17 5.27
CA ARG A 34 -9.67 -9.17 6.16
C ARG A 34 -8.50 -8.55 6.92
N LEU A 35 -8.77 -8.19 8.18
CA LEU A 35 -7.74 -7.69 9.11
C LEU A 35 -6.67 -8.75 9.41
N ASP A 36 -7.01 -10.02 9.27
CA ASP A 36 -6.16 -11.20 9.46
C ASP A 36 -5.47 -11.67 8.16
N CYS A 37 -5.55 -10.90 7.07
CA CYS A 37 -4.88 -11.26 5.81
C CYS A 37 -3.36 -11.19 5.96
N ALA A 38 -2.67 -12.31 5.75
CA ALA A 38 -1.21 -12.40 5.79
C ALA A 38 -0.50 -11.47 4.78
N TRP A 39 -1.22 -11.03 3.74
CA TRP A 39 -0.69 -10.19 2.67
C TRP A 39 -1.26 -8.77 2.68
N ARG A 40 -1.90 -8.34 3.79
CA ARG A 40 -2.68 -7.11 3.86
C ARG A 40 -1.91 -5.86 3.43
N GLU A 41 -0.64 -5.74 3.81
CA GLU A 41 0.20 -4.59 3.42
C GLU A 41 0.33 -4.46 1.90
N TYR A 42 0.56 -5.58 1.19
CA TYR A 42 0.63 -5.62 -0.27
C TYR A 42 -0.73 -5.52 -0.97
N CYS A 43 -1.81 -5.78 -0.23
CA CYS A 43 -3.16 -5.51 -0.71
C CYS A 43 -3.39 -3.99 -0.73
N LEU A 44 -2.93 -3.28 0.31
CA LEU A 44 -3.16 -1.85 0.46
C LEU A 44 -2.09 -0.96 -0.21
N GLU A 45 -1.03 -1.56 -0.73
CA GLU A 45 0.00 -0.84 -1.47
C GLU A 45 -0.61 -0.14 -2.69
N GLU A 46 -0.46 1.18 -2.75
CA GLU A 46 -0.88 1.95 -3.92
C GLU A 46 -0.15 1.42 -5.17
N PRO A 47 -0.83 1.34 -6.33
CA PRO A 47 -0.14 0.96 -7.56
C PRO A 47 1.05 1.89 -7.78
N HIS A 48 2.26 1.34 -7.73
CA HIS A 48 3.51 2.06 -7.96
C HIS A 48 3.43 2.79 -9.32
N GLY A 49 3.07 4.07 -9.28
CA GLY A 49 2.63 4.85 -10.43
C GLY A 49 1.93 6.17 -10.06
N LEU A 50 1.40 6.30 -8.83
CA LEU A 50 0.88 7.56 -8.29
C LEU A 50 1.77 8.09 -7.15
N HIS A 51 3.03 8.40 -7.45
CA HIS A 51 3.79 9.32 -6.60
C HIS A 51 3.21 10.72 -6.86
N MET A 52 2.23 11.15 -6.04
CA MET A 52 1.86 12.56 -6.00
C MET A 52 3.06 13.33 -5.45
N ASN A 53 3.60 14.23 -6.27
CA ASN A 53 4.72 15.10 -5.92
C ASN A 53 4.43 15.81 -4.59
N GLY A 54 5.29 15.60 -3.59
CA GLY A 54 5.31 16.42 -2.38
C GLY A 54 5.57 17.87 -2.79
N ASN A 55 4.59 18.75 -2.59
CA ASN A 55 4.77 20.17 -2.76
C ASN A 55 5.81 20.66 -1.74
N ASN A 56 6.86 21.33 -2.25
CA ASN A 56 7.78 22.11 -1.44
C ASN A 56 7.01 23.25 -0.75
N THR A 57 6.82 23.17 0.57
CA THR A 57 6.44 24.34 1.37
C THR A 57 7.70 24.89 2.04
N HIS A 58 8.32 25.86 1.36
CA HIS A 58 9.12 26.88 2.02
C HIS A 58 8.18 27.82 2.78
N GLU A 59 8.71 28.42 3.85
CA GLU A 59 8.19 29.57 4.61
C GLU A 59 7.66 29.24 6.02
N GLU A 60 8.63 29.08 6.92
CA GLU A 60 8.50 29.39 8.35
C GLU A 60 8.11 30.85 8.52
N ASN A 61 6.84 31.13 8.83
CA ASN A 61 6.51 32.27 9.68
C ASN A 61 5.14 32.07 10.35
N SER A 62 5.15 31.56 11.57
CA SER A 62 4.04 31.79 12.51
C SER A 62 4.61 32.36 13.80
N GLY A 63 4.63 33.69 13.85
CA GLY A 63 4.81 34.39 15.11
C GLY A 63 3.69 34.01 16.07
N ILE A 64 4.05 33.45 17.22
CA ILE A 64 3.23 33.50 18.42
C ILE A 64 4.14 33.99 19.55
N SER A 65 3.96 35.25 19.91
CA SER A 65 4.43 35.84 21.15
C SER A 65 3.63 35.23 22.32
N LEU A 66 4.33 34.67 23.31
CA LEU A 66 3.78 34.46 24.65
C LEU A 66 4.89 34.77 25.68
N GLN A 67 4.79 35.95 26.31
CA GLN A 67 5.43 36.28 27.58
C GLN A 67 4.61 35.70 28.72
N PHE A 68 5.24 34.89 29.58
CA PHE A 68 4.89 34.65 30.99
C PHE A 68 6.16 34.08 31.65
N GLY A 69 6.75 34.56 32.74
CA GLY A 69 6.59 35.73 33.59
C GLY A 69 7.87 35.89 34.41
#